data_AF-A0A359LWW7-F1
#
_entry.id   AF-A0A359LWW7-F1
#
_cell.length_a   1.000
_cell.length_b   1.000
_cell.length_c   1.000
_cell.angle_alpha   90.00
_cell.angle_beta   90.00
_cell.angle_gamma   90.00
#
_symmetry.space_group_name_H-M   'P 1'
#
loop_
_entity.id
_entity.type
_entity.pdbx_description
1 polymer ?
#
loop_
_entity_poly.entity_id
_entity_poly.type
_entity_poly.pdbx_seq_one_letter_code
_entity_poly.pdbx_strand_id
1 'polypeptide(L)'
;MTTDVLLSDLQGILARKQAVIVAGAGVSIGATNRAETASWVGLIRHGARRAVEVVPGTTPKWLEIIEAELDSGDLDNLLSAAQKVSKKLPAGEYARWLRESVGALRPSNPAVPAALAAFGVPILTTNYDDIIERATGLPAVNWTRPAGVEAVLRGDERGVIHVHGHWQEPESVVLGISSYEEILRYPPIQALLQALRATRSLVFVGYGKGLADPNFGALLAWARRAFSGSEYRHFRLVLESEREEIQREHPPEDRVFAISYGTNHADLAGFLGGLAGAALQPPQEP
;
A
#
# COMPACT_ATOMS: atom_id res chain seq x y z
N MET A 1 -2.17 -20.21 -17.80
CA MET A 1 -3.43 -19.42 -17.84
C MET A 1 -3.17 -18.20 -18.71
N THR A 2 -4.06 -17.89 -19.65
CA THR A 2 -3.85 -16.74 -20.56
C THR A 2 -4.11 -15.43 -19.82
N THR A 3 -3.49 -14.33 -20.29
CA THR A 3 -3.67 -13.00 -19.72
C THR A 3 -5.14 -12.54 -19.81
N ASP A 4 -5.85 -12.90 -20.88
CA ASP A 4 -7.26 -12.51 -21.07
C ASP A 4 -8.20 -13.10 -20.01
N VAL A 5 -7.95 -14.35 -19.59
CA VAL A 5 -8.74 -15.00 -18.54
C VAL A 5 -8.52 -14.32 -17.19
N LEU A 6 -7.27 -13.93 -16.89
CA LEU A 6 -6.96 -13.21 -15.65
C LEU A 6 -7.60 -11.81 -15.63
N LEU A 7 -7.59 -11.12 -16.78
CA LEU A 7 -8.18 -9.80 -16.92
C LEU A 7 -9.70 -9.83 -16.78
N SER A 8 -10.37 -10.80 -17.44
CA SER A 8 -11.82 -11.01 -17.33
C SER A 8 -12.24 -11.31 -15.89
N ASP A 9 -11.49 -12.17 -15.20
CA ASP A 9 -11.75 -12.46 -13.79
C ASP A 9 -11.61 -11.22 -12.90
N LEU A 10 -10.55 -10.42 -13.10
CA LEU A 10 -10.33 -9.17 -12.39
C LEU A 10 -11.51 -8.19 -12.61
N GLN A 11 -11.94 -8.02 -13.86
CA GLN A 11 -13.11 -7.20 -14.19
C GLN A 11 -14.36 -7.70 -13.47
N GLY A 12 -14.61 -9.02 -13.51
CA GLY A 12 -15.77 -9.64 -12.87
C GLY A 12 -15.81 -9.46 -11.35
N ILE A 13 -14.69 -9.63 -10.65
CA ILE A 13 -14.66 -9.43 -9.18
C ILE A 13 -14.84 -7.97 -8.79
N LEU A 14 -14.35 -7.03 -9.60
CA LEU A 14 -14.53 -5.59 -9.37
C LEU A 14 -15.99 -5.20 -9.60
N ALA A 15 -16.61 -5.65 -10.70
CA ALA A 15 -18.02 -5.43 -11.03
C ALA A 15 -18.96 -5.94 -9.93
N ARG A 16 -18.68 -7.15 -9.42
CA ARG A 16 -19.46 -7.78 -8.34
C ARG A 16 -19.13 -7.23 -6.94
N LYS A 17 -18.23 -6.26 -6.81
CA LYS A 17 -17.73 -5.72 -5.54
C LYS A 17 -17.16 -6.79 -4.59
N GLN A 18 -16.61 -7.87 -5.17
CA GLN A 18 -15.95 -8.97 -4.46
C GLN A 18 -14.45 -8.76 -4.28
N ALA A 19 -13.96 -7.57 -4.63
CA ALA A 19 -12.57 -7.18 -4.48
C ALA A 19 -12.37 -6.21 -3.30
N VAL A 20 -11.11 -6.06 -2.91
CA VAL A 20 -10.60 -4.97 -2.08
C VAL A 20 -9.30 -4.46 -2.71
N ILE A 21 -9.19 -3.15 -2.85
CA ILE A 21 -7.99 -2.52 -3.38
C ILE A 21 -6.99 -2.38 -2.24
N VAL A 22 -5.73 -2.71 -2.51
CA VAL A 22 -4.61 -2.46 -1.61
C VAL A 22 -3.65 -1.52 -2.35
N ALA A 23 -3.55 -0.28 -1.90
CA ALA A 23 -2.76 0.78 -2.52
C ALA A 23 -1.44 1.00 -1.79
N GLY A 24 -0.33 0.82 -2.51
CA GLY A 24 1.03 1.04 -2.02
C GLY A 24 1.64 2.37 -2.50
N ALA A 25 2.91 2.57 -2.18
CA ALA A 25 3.62 3.84 -2.39
C ALA A 25 3.64 4.28 -3.87
N GLY A 26 3.58 3.35 -4.82
CA GLY A 26 3.52 3.64 -6.26
C GLY A 26 2.33 4.53 -6.66
N VAL A 27 1.20 4.44 -5.93
CA VAL A 27 0.04 5.31 -6.14
C VAL A 27 0.39 6.76 -5.78
N SER A 28 0.98 6.97 -4.60
CA SER A 28 1.42 8.30 -4.13
C SER A 28 2.54 8.86 -5.02
N ILE A 29 3.52 8.04 -5.40
CA ILE A 29 4.61 8.42 -6.31
C ILE A 29 4.05 8.91 -7.66
N GLY A 30 3.14 8.14 -8.27
CA GLY A 30 2.54 8.50 -9.56
C GLY A 30 1.69 9.78 -9.48
N ALA A 31 0.96 9.96 -8.39
CA ALA A 31 0.06 11.10 -8.21
C ALA A 31 0.77 12.41 -7.85
N THR A 32 2.01 12.36 -7.34
CA THR A 32 2.76 13.51 -6.80
C THR A 32 3.93 13.94 -7.69
N ASN A 33 3.96 13.52 -8.96
CA ASN A 33 5.10 13.72 -9.85
C ASN A 33 6.41 13.21 -9.22
N ARG A 34 6.35 12.04 -8.59
CA ARG A 34 7.48 11.36 -7.96
C ARG A 34 8.16 12.18 -6.85
N ALA A 35 7.37 12.88 -6.03
CA ALA A 35 7.90 13.56 -4.84
C ALA A 35 8.72 12.58 -3.99
N GLU A 36 9.88 13.01 -3.50
CA GLU A 36 10.84 12.15 -2.77
C GLU A 36 10.16 11.39 -1.62
N THR A 37 9.41 12.12 -0.79
CA THR A 37 8.74 11.63 0.41
C THR A 37 7.51 10.77 0.13
N ALA A 38 7.07 10.65 -1.12
CA ALA A 38 6.02 9.70 -1.51
C ALA A 38 6.55 8.25 -1.61
N SER A 39 7.87 8.07 -1.67
CA SER A 39 8.51 6.77 -1.60
C SER A 39 8.98 6.45 -0.18
N TRP A 40 8.99 5.18 0.21
CA TRP A 40 9.43 4.79 1.55
C TRP A 40 10.90 5.13 1.81
N VAL A 41 11.77 4.81 0.85
CA VAL A 41 13.20 5.14 0.89
C VAL A 41 13.42 6.65 0.96
N GLY A 42 12.75 7.43 0.11
CA GLY A 42 12.88 8.89 0.10
C GLY A 42 12.33 9.53 1.38
N LEU A 43 11.24 8.99 1.95
CA LEU A 43 10.73 9.41 3.25
C LEU A 43 11.78 9.20 4.35
N ILE A 44 12.31 7.98 4.50
CA ILE A 44 13.30 7.67 5.54
C ILE A 44 14.56 8.53 5.37
N ARG A 45 15.04 8.71 4.13
CA ARG A 45 16.18 9.59 3.83
C ARG A 45 15.90 11.03 4.26
N HIS A 46 14.72 11.56 3.96
CA HIS A 46 14.28 12.88 4.41
C HIS A 46 14.23 12.98 5.94
N GLY A 47 13.73 11.94 6.63
CA GLY A 47 13.69 11.89 8.09
C GLY A 47 15.09 11.85 8.71
N ALA A 48 16.05 11.15 8.08
CA ALA A 48 17.44 11.12 8.51
C ALA A 48 18.09 12.51 8.41
N ARG A 49 17.91 13.22 7.28
CA ARG A 49 18.40 14.60 7.13
C ARG A 49 17.78 15.53 8.18
N ARG A 50 16.46 15.42 8.40
CA ARG A 50 15.76 16.16 9.45
C ARG A 50 16.35 15.91 10.84
N ALA A 51 16.67 14.65 11.18
CA ALA A 51 17.26 14.32 12.46
C ALA A 51 18.64 14.96 12.67
N VAL A 52 19.47 15.05 11.62
CA VAL A 52 20.75 15.80 11.68
C VAL A 52 20.52 17.29 11.96
N GLU A 53 19.48 17.88 11.37
CA GLU A 53 19.18 19.30 11.54
C GLU A 53 18.68 19.65 12.95
N VAL A 54 17.82 18.81 13.54
CA VAL A 54 17.03 19.19 14.73
C VAL A 54 17.37 18.45 16.00
N VAL A 55 18.13 17.34 15.95
CA VAL A 55 18.45 16.53 17.12
C VAL A 55 19.92 16.72 17.50
N PRO A 56 20.22 17.47 18.59
CA PRO A 56 21.59 17.70 19.03
C PRO A 56 22.39 16.41 19.20
N GLY A 57 23.63 16.40 18.70
CA GLY A 57 24.52 15.24 18.75
C GLY A 57 24.31 14.22 17.62
N THR A 58 23.35 14.44 16.72
CA THR A 58 23.25 13.65 15.47
C THR A 58 24.30 14.13 14.48
N THR A 59 25.19 13.24 14.05
CA THR A 59 26.37 13.59 13.25
C THR A 59 26.14 13.32 11.76
N PRO A 60 26.90 13.99 10.86
CA PRO A 60 26.91 13.65 9.43
C PRO A 60 27.24 12.17 9.16
N LYS A 61 28.17 11.59 9.94
CA LYS A 61 28.51 10.17 9.87
C LYS A 61 27.32 9.25 10.17
N TRP A 62 26.40 9.66 11.06
CA TRP A 62 25.18 8.89 11.30
C TRP A 62 24.27 8.90 10.07
N LEU A 63 24.15 10.03 9.38
CA LEU A 63 23.39 10.12 8.13
C LEU A 63 23.99 9.23 7.04
N GLU A 64 25.31 9.23 6.86
CA GLU A 64 26.01 8.35 5.90
C GLU A 64 25.69 6.87 6.13
N ILE A 65 25.61 6.43 7.40
CA ILE A 65 25.23 5.05 7.75
C ILE A 65 23.79 4.76 7.31
N ILE A 66 22.86 5.69 7.58
CA ILE A 66 21.46 5.52 7.18
C ILE A 66 21.33 5.48 5.65
N GLU A 67 22.03 6.36 4.93
CA GLU A 67 22.04 6.37 3.46
C GLU A 67 22.59 5.07 2.89
N ALA A 68 23.68 4.53 3.46
CA ALA A 68 24.23 3.24 3.06
C ALA A 68 23.25 2.07 3.28
N GLU A 69 22.49 2.07 4.39
CA GLU A 69 21.43 1.08 4.63
C GLU A 69 20.28 1.20 3.62
N LEU A 70 19.88 2.43 3.29
CA LEU A 70 18.82 2.70 2.32
C LEU A 70 19.19 2.30 0.89
N ASP A 71 20.46 2.45 0.53
CA ASP A 71 20.96 2.19 -0.82
C ASP A 71 21.34 0.71 -1.03
N SER A 72 21.30 -0.13 0.02
CA SER A 72 21.69 -1.53 -0.08
C SER A 72 20.68 -2.41 -0.84
N GLY A 73 19.45 -1.94 -1.03
CA GLY A 73 18.36 -2.72 -1.65
C GLY A 73 17.86 -3.91 -0.80
N ASP A 74 18.23 -3.95 0.48
CA ASP A 74 17.86 -5.02 1.42
C ASP A 74 16.77 -4.55 2.39
N LEU A 75 15.76 -5.38 2.61
CA LEU A 75 14.61 -5.01 3.44
C LEU A 75 14.96 -4.86 4.92
N ASP A 76 15.85 -5.72 5.45
CA ASP A 76 16.23 -5.66 6.86
C ASP A 76 17.03 -4.38 7.14
N ASN A 77 17.90 -3.98 6.22
CA ASN A 77 18.60 -2.69 6.28
C ASN A 77 17.63 -1.51 6.17
N LEU A 78 16.64 -1.57 5.27
CA LEU A 78 15.60 -0.53 5.14
C LEU A 78 14.78 -0.38 6.43
N LEU A 79 14.35 -1.49 7.04
CA LEU A 79 13.64 -1.51 8.31
C LEU A 79 14.52 -1.01 9.47
N SER A 80 15.80 -1.38 9.50
CA SER A 80 16.80 -0.88 10.45
C SER A 80 16.94 0.64 10.35
N ALA A 81 17.11 1.18 9.14
CA ALA A 81 17.18 2.61 8.88
C ALA A 81 15.91 3.34 9.36
N ALA A 82 14.74 2.82 8.99
CA ALA A 82 13.44 3.35 9.43
C ALA A 82 13.32 3.38 10.96
N GLN A 83 13.75 2.31 11.63
CA GLN A 83 13.74 2.20 13.09
C GLN A 83 14.67 3.22 13.75
N LYS A 84 15.87 3.42 13.20
CA LYS A 84 16.86 4.39 13.70
C LYS A 84 16.36 5.81 13.55
N VAL A 85 15.79 6.17 12.39
CA VAL A 85 15.21 7.50 12.14
C VAL A 85 14.05 7.77 13.10
N SER A 86 13.12 6.82 13.22
CA SER A 86 11.94 6.96 14.10
C SER A 86 12.33 7.12 15.58
N LYS A 87 13.36 6.40 16.05
CA LYS A 87 13.88 6.55 17.43
C LYS A 87 14.70 7.83 17.62
N LYS A 88 15.33 8.33 16.56
CA LYS A 88 16.19 9.52 16.64
C LYS A 88 15.36 10.79 16.80
N LEU A 89 14.22 10.88 16.12
CA LEU A 89 13.31 12.03 16.23
C LEU A 89 12.46 11.95 17.50
N PRO A 90 12.51 12.94 18.40
CA PRO A 90 11.58 13.04 19.53
C PRO A 90 10.12 13.13 19.05
N ALA A 91 9.14 12.71 19.86
CA ALA A 91 7.74 12.62 19.47
C ALA A 91 7.18 13.87 18.76
N GLY A 92 7.48 15.07 19.28
CA GLY A 92 7.05 16.33 18.65
C GLY A 92 7.70 16.60 17.29
N GLU A 93 8.99 16.29 17.15
CA GLU A 93 9.70 16.42 15.86
C GLU A 93 9.32 15.31 14.88
N TYR A 94 8.99 14.11 15.36
CA TYR A 94 8.48 13.01 14.56
C TYR A 94 7.12 13.37 13.95
N ALA A 95 6.18 13.84 14.77
CA ALA A 95 4.88 14.33 14.33
C ALA A 95 5.00 15.49 13.32
N ARG A 96 5.89 16.45 13.61
CA ARG A 96 6.18 17.57 12.73
C ARG A 96 6.77 17.12 11.40
N TRP A 97 7.74 16.21 11.43
CA TRP A 97 8.37 15.65 10.24
C TRP A 97 7.34 14.95 9.34
N LEU A 98 6.46 14.12 9.89
CA LEU A 98 5.40 13.47 9.11
C LEU A 98 4.47 14.49 8.44
N ARG A 99 4.02 15.51 9.20
CA ARG A 99 3.18 16.59 8.66
C ARG A 99 3.87 17.36 7.53
N GLU A 100 5.14 17.69 7.69
CA GLU A 100 5.92 18.51 6.74
C GLU A 100 6.48 17.70 5.56
N SER A 101 6.45 16.37 5.63
CA SER A 101 6.86 15.45 4.56
C SER A 101 5.65 14.83 3.85
N VAL A 102 5.18 13.67 4.29
CA VAL A 102 4.04 12.94 3.71
C VAL A 102 2.72 13.70 3.82
N GLY A 103 2.48 14.40 4.92
CA GLY A 103 1.26 15.22 5.12
C GLY A 103 1.22 16.48 4.24
N ALA A 104 2.38 16.92 3.73
CA ALA A 104 2.50 18.06 2.84
C ALA A 104 2.31 17.69 1.35
N LEU A 105 2.29 16.39 1.03
CA LEU A 105 2.09 15.94 -0.35
C LEU A 105 0.74 16.39 -0.90
N ARG A 106 0.71 16.75 -2.18
CA ARG A 106 -0.49 17.15 -2.92
C ARG A 106 -0.55 16.39 -4.24
N PRO A 107 -1.71 15.85 -4.63
CA PRO A 107 -1.84 15.19 -5.91
C PRO A 107 -1.74 16.22 -7.04
N SER A 108 -0.71 16.10 -7.87
CA SER A 108 -0.60 16.83 -9.15
C SER A 108 -1.28 16.08 -10.29
N ASN A 109 -1.46 14.76 -10.15
CA ASN A 109 -2.21 13.93 -11.08
C ASN A 109 -3.16 12.98 -10.30
N PRO A 110 -4.46 13.32 -10.19
CA PRO A 110 -5.41 12.52 -9.41
C PRO A 110 -5.96 11.30 -10.17
N ALA A 111 -5.53 11.02 -11.40
CA ALA A 111 -6.19 10.04 -12.27
C ALA A 111 -6.20 8.62 -11.69
N VAL A 112 -5.09 8.15 -11.12
CA VAL A 112 -5.02 6.82 -10.49
C VAL A 112 -5.87 6.78 -9.21
N PRO A 113 -5.70 7.67 -8.20
CA PRO A 113 -6.58 7.71 -7.04
C PRO A 113 -8.08 7.78 -7.37
N ALA A 114 -8.46 8.62 -8.35
CA ALA A 114 -9.83 8.75 -8.79
C ALA A 114 -10.37 7.45 -9.40
N ALA A 115 -9.58 6.77 -10.25
CA ALA A 115 -9.95 5.49 -10.81
C ALA A 115 -10.11 4.40 -9.73
N LEU A 116 -9.24 4.37 -8.72
CA LEU A 116 -9.38 3.44 -7.59
C LEU A 116 -10.69 3.67 -6.82
N ALA A 117 -11.03 4.93 -6.53
CA ALA A 117 -12.28 5.28 -5.85
C ALA A 117 -13.54 4.97 -6.70
N ALA A 118 -13.44 5.06 -8.02
CA ALA A 118 -14.56 4.83 -8.94
C ALA A 118 -15.06 3.38 -8.93
N PHE A 119 -14.24 2.39 -8.55
CA PHE A 119 -14.69 1.00 -8.43
C PHE A 119 -15.73 0.80 -7.32
N GLY A 120 -15.81 1.70 -6.33
CA GLY A 120 -16.78 1.59 -5.24
C GLY A 120 -16.59 0.34 -4.37
N VAL A 121 -15.38 -0.22 -4.35
CA VAL A 121 -14.94 -1.28 -3.43
C VAL A 121 -14.11 -0.66 -2.30
N PRO A 122 -13.94 -1.34 -1.15
CA PRO A 122 -13.07 -0.84 -0.09
C PRO A 122 -11.63 -0.63 -0.59
N ILE A 123 -11.01 0.43 -0.11
CA ILE A 123 -9.61 0.77 -0.39
C ILE A 123 -8.84 0.68 0.92
N LEU A 124 -7.82 -0.15 0.94
CA LEU A 124 -6.78 -0.19 1.96
C LEU A 124 -5.53 0.47 1.41
N THR A 125 -4.75 1.12 2.26
CA THR A 125 -3.44 1.63 1.91
C THR A 125 -2.42 1.39 3.03
N THR A 126 -1.18 1.20 2.63
CA THR A 126 -0.01 1.21 3.51
C THR A 126 0.73 2.55 3.50
N ASN A 127 0.18 3.54 2.79
CA ASN A 127 0.74 4.87 2.72
C ASN A 127 0.26 5.69 3.93
N TYR A 128 1.11 6.60 4.39
CA TYR A 128 0.82 7.45 5.54
C TYR A 128 0.20 8.80 5.15
N ASP A 129 0.27 9.15 3.86
CA ASP A 129 -0.18 10.41 3.26
C ASP A 129 -1.69 10.45 2.95
N ASP A 130 -2.21 11.62 2.57
CA ASP A 130 -3.62 11.84 2.22
C ASP A 130 -3.87 11.85 0.70
N ILE A 131 -3.04 11.21 -0.14
CA ILE A 131 -3.14 11.41 -1.59
C ILE A 131 -4.47 10.91 -2.16
N ILE A 132 -4.99 9.80 -1.66
CA ILE A 132 -6.25 9.23 -2.13
C ILE A 132 -7.41 10.11 -1.68
N GLU A 133 -7.39 10.53 -0.42
CA GLU A 133 -8.36 11.38 0.26
C GLU A 133 -8.45 12.73 -0.45
N ARG A 134 -7.31 13.38 -0.69
CA ARG A 134 -7.25 14.70 -1.37
C ARG A 134 -7.74 14.63 -2.81
N ALA A 135 -7.53 13.53 -3.50
CA ALA A 135 -7.97 13.35 -4.88
C ALA A 135 -9.46 12.98 -5.00
N THR A 136 -10.07 12.41 -3.95
CA THR A 136 -11.38 11.76 -4.05
C THR A 136 -12.43 12.29 -3.07
N GLY A 137 -12.01 13.03 -2.05
CA GLY A 137 -12.86 13.48 -0.94
C GLY A 137 -13.24 12.37 0.06
N LEU A 138 -12.68 11.17 -0.09
CA LEU A 138 -12.89 10.08 0.87
C LEU A 138 -12.23 10.42 2.22
N PRO A 139 -12.87 10.10 3.36
CA PRO A 139 -12.24 10.21 4.66
C PRO A 139 -11.20 9.10 4.87
N ALA A 140 -10.12 9.44 5.57
CA ALA A 140 -9.16 8.47 6.08
C ALA A 140 -9.70 7.83 7.38
N VAL A 141 -9.51 6.53 7.52
CA VAL A 141 -9.66 5.80 8.78
C VAL A 141 -8.44 4.91 8.95
N ASN A 142 -7.90 4.79 10.16
CA ASN A 142 -6.77 3.90 10.41
C ASN A 142 -7.13 2.84 11.45
N TRP A 143 -6.20 1.91 11.63
CA TRP A 143 -6.36 0.73 12.47
C TRP A 143 -6.66 1.01 13.95
N THR A 144 -6.38 2.21 14.45
CA THR A 144 -6.70 2.60 15.83
C THR A 144 -8.19 2.87 16.04
N ARG A 145 -8.98 2.94 14.96
CA ARG A 145 -10.43 3.21 14.96
C ARG A 145 -11.23 2.02 14.43
N PRO A 146 -11.34 0.90 15.19
CA PRO A 146 -11.92 -0.35 14.70
C PRO A 146 -13.36 -0.22 14.22
N ALA A 147 -14.20 0.61 14.88
CA ALA A 147 -15.59 0.82 14.46
C ALA A 147 -15.69 1.50 13.08
N GLY A 148 -14.85 2.50 12.82
CA GLY A 148 -14.81 3.17 11.50
C GLY A 148 -14.28 2.24 10.42
N VAL A 149 -13.25 1.44 10.73
CA VAL A 149 -12.75 0.40 9.82
C VAL A 149 -13.85 -0.62 9.48
N GLU A 150 -14.61 -1.08 10.47
CA GLU A 150 -15.72 -2.01 10.26
C GLU A 150 -16.81 -1.37 9.37
N ALA A 151 -17.22 -0.13 9.65
CA ALA A 151 -18.23 0.58 8.86
C ALA A 151 -17.83 0.71 7.38
N VAL A 152 -16.56 1.03 7.10
CA VAL A 152 -16.03 1.10 5.72
C VAL A 152 -16.05 -0.27 5.04
N LEU A 153 -15.69 -1.35 5.74
CA LEU A 153 -15.69 -2.70 5.17
C LEU A 153 -17.08 -3.25 4.90
N ARG A 154 -18.05 -2.93 5.75
CA ARG A 154 -19.45 -3.32 5.59
C ARG A 154 -20.15 -2.51 4.50
N GLY A 155 -19.57 -1.37 4.12
CA GLY A 155 -20.12 -0.45 3.12
C GLY A 155 -21.15 0.51 3.70
N ASP A 156 -21.23 0.62 5.03
CA ASP A 156 -22.06 1.61 5.73
C ASP A 156 -21.50 3.01 5.53
N GLU A 157 -20.17 3.12 5.47
CA GLU A 157 -19.43 4.34 5.15
C GLU A 157 -18.48 4.13 3.97
N ARG A 158 -18.12 5.22 3.30
CA ARG A 158 -17.02 5.23 2.33
C ARG A 158 -15.78 5.83 3.00
N GLY A 159 -14.63 5.22 2.77
CA GLY A 159 -13.36 5.73 3.29
C GLY A 159 -12.16 4.94 2.77
N VAL A 160 -10.97 5.40 3.14
CA VAL A 160 -9.70 4.74 2.87
C VAL A 160 -9.14 4.23 4.19
N ILE A 161 -8.83 2.94 4.25
CA ILE A 161 -8.32 2.27 5.45
C ILE A 161 -6.79 2.27 5.43
N HIS A 162 -6.17 3.07 6.30
CA HIS A 162 -4.72 3.12 6.50
C HIS A 162 -4.27 2.01 7.44
N VAL A 163 -3.82 0.91 6.85
CA VAL A 163 -3.31 -0.27 7.59
C VAL A 163 -2.04 0.08 8.36
N HIS A 164 -1.24 1.01 7.83
CA HIS A 164 0.04 1.42 8.43
C HIS A 164 -0.02 2.76 9.16
N GLY A 165 -1.24 3.18 9.53
CA GLY A 165 -1.45 4.44 10.22
C GLY A 165 -1.42 5.65 9.30
N HIS A 166 -1.65 6.80 9.90
CA HIS A 166 -1.90 8.06 9.21
C HIS A 166 -1.05 9.17 9.79
N TRP A 167 -0.52 10.07 8.97
CA TRP A 167 0.39 11.13 9.45
C TRP A 167 -0.23 12.07 10.50
N GLN A 168 -1.56 12.23 10.50
CA GLN A 168 -2.29 13.03 11.50
C GLN A 168 -2.33 12.38 12.89
N GLU A 169 -2.07 11.08 12.96
CA GLU A 169 -2.00 10.29 14.19
C GLU A 169 -0.64 9.59 14.23
N PRO A 170 0.46 10.32 14.49
CA PRO A 170 1.83 9.81 14.38
C PRO A 170 2.09 8.50 15.12
N GLU A 171 1.44 8.28 16.25
CA GLU A 171 1.50 7.07 17.06
C GLU A 171 0.91 5.83 16.36
N SER A 172 0.05 6.03 15.36
CA SER A 172 -0.49 4.95 14.53
C SER A 172 0.48 4.49 13.44
N VAL A 173 1.54 5.25 13.15
CA VAL A 173 2.40 5.03 11.98
C VAL A 173 3.30 3.80 12.15
N VAL A 174 3.19 2.88 11.19
CA VAL A 174 3.92 1.60 11.16
C VAL A 174 5.11 1.72 10.21
N LEU A 175 6.26 2.12 10.76
CA LEU A 175 7.42 2.51 9.96
C LEU A 175 8.67 1.65 10.22
N GLY A 176 9.04 1.45 11.48
CA GLY A 176 10.24 0.70 11.88
C GLY A 176 9.93 -0.73 12.34
N ILE A 177 10.99 -1.51 12.60
CA ILE A 177 10.92 -2.90 13.07
C ILE A 177 9.91 -3.07 14.21
N SER A 178 10.03 -2.27 15.29
CA SER A 178 9.19 -2.42 16.48
C SER A 178 7.71 -2.18 16.20
N SER A 179 7.37 -1.20 15.36
CA SER A 179 5.96 -0.96 14.99
C SER A 179 5.40 -2.06 14.09
N TYR A 180 6.21 -2.67 13.23
CA TYR A 180 5.78 -3.84 12.46
C TYR A 180 5.55 -5.06 13.36
N GLU A 181 6.44 -5.33 14.32
CA GLU A 181 6.26 -6.39 15.30
C GLU A 181 4.98 -6.20 16.14
N GLU A 182 4.67 -4.96 16.51
CA GLU A 182 3.44 -4.62 17.23
C GLU A 182 2.21 -4.94 16.39
N ILE A 183 2.16 -4.52 15.13
CA ILE A 183 1.02 -4.79 14.23
C ILE A 183 0.85 -6.28 13.92
N LEU A 184 1.95 -7.02 13.76
CA LEU A 184 1.90 -8.47 13.59
C LEU A 184 1.33 -9.19 14.82
N ARG A 185 1.50 -8.59 16.01
CA ARG A 185 0.95 -9.10 17.28
C ARG A 185 -0.42 -8.50 17.63
N TYR A 186 -0.89 -7.50 16.90
CA TYR A 186 -2.13 -6.80 17.19
C TYR A 186 -3.35 -7.54 16.60
N PRO A 187 -4.14 -8.28 17.43
CA PRO A 187 -5.14 -9.21 16.93
C PRO A 187 -6.24 -8.57 16.05
N PRO A 188 -6.76 -7.37 16.36
CA PRO A 188 -7.81 -6.76 15.52
C PRO A 188 -7.41 -6.58 14.06
N ILE A 189 -6.17 -6.15 13.79
CA ILE A 189 -5.71 -5.93 12.41
C ILE A 189 -5.35 -7.24 11.71
N GLN A 190 -4.79 -8.19 12.43
CA GLN A 190 -4.59 -9.52 11.85
C GLN A 190 -5.92 -10.18 11.50
N ALA A 191 -6.93 -10.11 12.38
CA ALA A 191 -8.27 -10.62 12.11
C ALA A 191 -8.93 -9.92 10.91
N LEU A 192 -8.80 -8.60 10.82
CA LEU A 192 -9.26 -7.78 9.69
C LEU A 192 -8.67 -8.24 8.36
N LEU A 193 -7.33 -8.29 8.27
CA LEU A 193 -6.63 -8.65 7.04
C LEU A 193 -6.90 -10.10 6.64
N GLN A 194 -6.96 -11.01 7.61
CA GLN A 194 -7.33 -12.41 7.40
C GLN A 194 -8.77 -12.54 6.89
N ALA A 195 -9.72 -11.81 7.47
CA ALA A 195 -11.11 -11.81 7.02
C ALA A 195 -11.26 -11.26 5.59
N LEU A 196 -10.55 -10.17 5.26
CA LEU A 196 -10.53 -9.63 3.90
C LEU A 196 -9.95 -10.64 2.91
N ARG A 197 -8.81 -11.26 3.26
CA ARG A 197 -8.18 -12.30 2.45
C ARG A 197 -9.06 -13.55 2.30
N ALA A 198 -9.92 -13.85 3.28
CA ALA A 198 -10.82 -15.01 3.25
C ALA A 198 -12.08 -14.76 2.42
N THR A 199 -12.56 -13.50 2.38
CA THR A 199 -13.90 -13.17 1.85
C THR A 199 -13.86 -12.37 0.55
N ARG A 200 -12.71 -11.81 0.18
CA ARG A 200 -12.53 -10.93 -0.99
C ARG A 200 -11.24 -11.25 -1.74
N SER A 201 -11.23 -10.89 -3.01
CA SER A 201 -10.00 -10.85 -3.81
C SER A 201 -9.21 -9.56 -3.55
N LEU A 202 -8.00 -9.68 -3.01
CA LEU A 202 -7.04 -8.58 -2.92
C LEU A 202 -6.54 -8.15 -4.31
N VAL A 203 -6.54 -6.85 -4.57
CA VAL A 203 -5.97 -6.23 -5.78
C VAL A 203 -4.90 -5.22 -5.36
N PHE A 204 -3.63 -5.60 -5.50
CA PHE A 204 -2.48 -4.77 -5.14
C PHE A 204 -2.14 -3.80 -6.28
N VAL A 205 -2.09 -2.50 -5.97
CA VAL A 205 -1.79 -1.42 -6.90
C VAL A 205 -0.68 -0.54 -6.34
N GLY A 206 0.35 -0.23 -7.14
CA GLY A 206 1.46 0.60 -6.69
C GLY A 206 2.48 -0.14 -5.80
N TYR A 207 2.54 -1.46 -5.89
CA TYR A 207 3.56 -2.29 -5.25
C TYR A 207 4.63 -2.67 -6.29
N GLY A 208 5.75 -1.94 -6.32
CA GLY A 208 6.93 -2.27 -7.14
C GLY A 208 7.63 -3.55 -6.65
N LYS A 209 8.80 -3.90 -7.20
CA LYS A 209 9.56 -5.11 -6.82
C LYS A 209 9.61 -5.37 -5.32
N GLY A 210 9.37 -6.62 -4.95
CA GLY A 210 9.20 -7.04 -3.57
C GLY A 210 7.91 -6.49 -2.99
N LEU A 211 6.91 -7.34 -2.84
CA LEU A 211 5.81 -7.13 -1.88
C LEU A 211 6.39 -7.21 -0.45
N ALA A 212 7.43 -6.42 -0.19
CA ALA A 212 8.38 -6.44 0.91
C ALA A 212 7.79 -5.74 2.13
N ASP A 213 6.47 -5.71 2.20
CA ASP A 213 5.73 -5.30 3.36
C ASP A 213 5.65 -6.52 4.29
N PRO A 214 6.30 -6.49 5.47
CA PRO A 214 6.29 -7.62 6.39
C PRO A 214 4.88 -8.07 6.80
N ASN A 215 3.92 -7.14 6.87
CA ASN A 215 2.55 -7.44 7.26
C ASN A 215 1.83 -8.25 6.17
N PHE A 216 1.98 -7.87 4.90
CA PHE A 216 1.42 -8.66 3.79
C PHE A 216 2.15 -9.99 3.57
N GLY A 217 3.47 -10.05 3.79
CA GLY A 217 4.21 -11.30 3.79
C GLY A 217 3.67 -12.30 4.82
N ALA A 218 3.38 -11.82 6.04
CA ALA A 218 2.74 -12.63 7.08
C ALA A 218 1.32 -13.08 6.70
N LEU A 219 0.52 -12.18 6.11
CA LEU A 219 -0.82 -12.50 5.62
C LEU A 219 -0.81 -13.60 4.56
N LEU A 220 0.08 -13.52 3.58
CA LEU A 220 0.23 -14.54 2.53
C LEU A 220 0.70 -15.87 3.13
N ALA A 221 1.69 -15.85 4.02
CA ALA A 221 2.17 -17.06 4.70
C ALA A 221 1.07 -17.74 5.53
N TRP A 222 0.21 -16.97 6.20
CA TRP A 222 -0.98 -17.48 6.87
C TRP A 222 -1.98 -18.08 5.86
N ALA A 223 -2.26 -17.36 4.77
CA ALA A 223 -3.24 -17.78 3.77
C ALA A 223 -2.86 -19.10 3.09
N ARG A 224 -1.57 -19.34 2.83
CA ARG A 224 -1.06 -20.63 2.31
C ARG A 224 -1.45 -21.81 3.20
N ARG A 225 -1.41 -21.61 4.52
CA ARG A 225 -1.77 -22.63 5.51
C ARG A 225 -3.28 -22.78 5.68
N ALA A 226 -4.00 -21.65 5.74
CA ALA A 226 -5.42 -21.63 6.01
C ALA A 226 -6.28 -22.04 4.80
N PHE A 227 -5.83 -21.76 3.58
CA PHE A 227 -6.58 -21.93 2.35
C PHE A 227 -5.84 -22.78 1.32
N SER A 228 -5.29 -23.92 1.75
CA SER A 228 -4.68 -24.90 0.87
C SER A 228 -5.72 -25.40 -0.16
N GLY A 229 -5.52 -25.08 -1.44
CA GLY A 229 -6.45 -25.44 -2.51
C GLY A 229 -7.49 -24.38 -2.88
N SER A 230 -7.37 -23.14 -2.38
CA SER A 230 -8.26 -22.04 -2.77
C SER A 230 -8.29 -21.82 -4.28
N GLU A 231 -9.50 -21.79 -4.86
CA GLU A 231 -9.71 -21.47 -6.27
C GLU A 231 -9.77 -19.96 -6.54
N TYR A 232 -9.92 -19.14 -5.50
CA TYR A 232 -9.98 -17.68 -5.63
C TYR A 232 -8.62 -17.09 -6.01
N ARG A 233 -8.66 -16.06 -6.85
CA ARG A 233 -7.47 -15.36 -7.37
C ARG A 233 -7.33 -13.99 -6.72
N HIS A 234 -6.10 -13.60 -6.49
CA HIS A 234 -5.66 -12.28 -6.09
C HIS A 234 -4.80 -11.70 -7.19
N PHE A 235 -4.70 -10.38 -7.25
CA PHE A 235 -4.08 -9.70 -8.39
C PHE A 235 -3.08 -8.66 -7.93
N ARG A 236 -1.99 -8.53 -8.67
CA ARG A 236 -1.01 -7.46 -8.51
C ARG A 236 -0.79 -6.79 -9.85
N LEU A 237 -1.05 -5.49 -9.91
CA LEU A 237 -0.88 -4.70 -11.12
C LEU A 237 0.58 -4.24 -11.23
N VAL A 238 1.23 -4.56 -12.35
CA VAL A 238 2.68 -4.36 -12.56
C VAL A 238 2.98 -3.84 -13.96
N LEU A 239 4.20 -3.32 -14.18
CA LEU A 239 4.67 -3.07 -15.54
C LEU A 239 4.88 -4.38 -16.30
N GLU A 240 4.76 -4.32 -17.62
CA GLU A 240 5.00 -5.47 -18.49
C GLU A 240 6.39 -6.06 -18.30
N SER A 241 7.40 -5.21 -18.20
CA SER A 241 8.80 -5.59 -17.99
C SER A 241 9.05 -6.28 -16.64
N GLU A 242 8.20 -6.03 -15.65
CA GLU A 242 8.33 -6.58 -14.29
C GLU A 242 7.51 -7.86 -14.10
N ARG A 243 6.55 -8.14 -15.00
CA ARG A 243 5.54 -9.18 -14.81
C ARG A 243 6.11 -10.54 -14.48
N GLU A 244 7.07 -11.02 -15.27
CA GLU A 244 7.63 -12.37 -15.09
C GLU A 244 8.44 -12.50 -13.79
N GLU A 245 9.15 -11.44 -13.41
CA GLU A 245 9.91 -11.42 -12.17
C GLU A 245 8.99 -11.37 -10.96
N ILE A 246 8.00 -10.48 -10.97
CA ILE A 246 7.01 -10.38 -9.90
C ILE A 246 6.19 -11.66 -9.78
N GLN A 247 5.82 -12.31 -10.89
CA GLN A 247 5.10 -13.57 -10.83
C GLN A 247 5.92 -14.68 -10.15
N ARG A 248 7.26 -14.66 -10.28
CA ARG A 248 8.14 -15.61 -9.58
C ARG A 248 8.25 -15.36 -8.08
N GLU A 249 7.98 -14.13 -7.61
CA GLU A 249 7.89 -13.83 -6.17
C GLU A 249 6.70 -14.50 -5.48
N HIS A 250 5.69 -14.92 -6.25
CA HIS A 250 4.45 -15.49 -5.73
C HIS A 250 4.37 -17.00 -6.01
N PRO A 251 4.63 -17.84 -5.00
CA PRO A 251 4.33 -19.27 -5.07
C PRO A 251 2.87 -19.52 -5.50
N PRO A 252 2.57 -20.60 -6.23
CA PRO A 252 1.22 -20.89 -6.71
C PRO A 252 0.14 -20.89 -5.61
N GLU A 253 0.51 -21.23 -4.38
CA GLU A 253 -0.33 -21.26 -3.19
C GLU A 253 -0.80 -19.87 -2.75
N ASP A 254 -0.05 -18.81 -3.07
CA ASP A 254 -0.49 -17.43 -2.80
C ASP A 254 -1.74 -17.08 -3.60
N ARG A 255 -1.90 -17.72 -4.78
CA ARG A 255 -2.93 -17.39 -5.76
C ARG A 255 -2.90 -15.92 -6.19
N VAL A 256 -1.73 -15.27 -6.09
CA VAL A 256 -1.49 -13.90 -6.55
C VAL A 256 -0.95 -13.94 -7.98
N PHE A 257 -1.67 -13.30 -8.89
CA PHE A 257 -1.36 -13.26 -10.31
C PHE A 257 -0.94 -11.84 -10.72
N ALA A 258 0.23 -11.73 -11.35
CA ALA A 258 0.73 -10.49 -11.89
C ALA A 258 0.04 -10.14 -13.22
N ILE A 259 -0.66 -9.00 -13.26
CA ILE A 259 -1.30 -8.46 -14.46
C ILE A 259 -0.56 -7.20 -14.89
N SER A 260 -0.09 -7.20 -16.14
CA SER A 260 0.52 -6.00 -16.74
C SER A 260 -0.56 -4.95 -17.01
N TYR A 261 -0.31 -3.71 -16.59
CA TYR A 261 -1.15 -2.56 -16.97
C TYR A 261 -0.60 -1.77 -18.16
N GLY A 262 0.59 -2.12 -18.67
CA GLY A 262 1.24 -1.42 -19.76
C GLY A 262 2.76 -1.41 -19.65
N THR A 263 3.39 -0.61 -20.53
CA THR A 263 4.85 -0.49 -20.62
C THR A 263 5.38 0.67 -19.78
N ASN A 264 4.52 1.63 -19.43
CA ASN A 264 4.87 2.82 -18.66
C ASN A 264 3.94 2.99 -17.45
N HIS A 265 4.46 3.60 -16.38
CA HIS A 265 3.64 3.91 -15.20
C HIS A 265 2.43 4.82 -15.51
N ALA A 266 2.51 5.65 -16.56
CA ALA A 266 1.41 6.50 -17.00
C ALA A 266 0.21 5.69 -17.54
N ASP A 267 0.44 4.45 -18.00
CA ASP A 267 -0.60 3.59 -18.56
C ASP A 267 -1.57 3.09 -17.49
N LEU A 268 -1.16 3.09 -16.21
CA LEU A 268 -1.96 2.58 -15.09
C LEU A 268 -3.34 3.26 -14.99
N ALA A 269 -3.40 4.59 -15.18
CA ALA A 269 -4.66 5.32 -15.10
C ALA A 269 -5.64 4.87 -16.20
N GLY A 270 -5.15 4.73 -17.43
CA GLY A 270 -5.95 4.26 -18.56
C GLY A 270 -6.40 2.82 -18.39
N PHE A 271 -5.51 1.95 -17.91
CA PHE A 271 -5.81 0.55 -17.60
C PHE A 271 -6.93 0.43 -16.54
N LEU A 272 -6.81 1.15 -15.41
CA LEU A 272 -7.83 1.15 -14.37
C LEU A 272 -9.16 1.72 -14.87
N GLY A 273 -9.12 2.77 -15.69
CA GLY A 273 -10.32 3.32 -16.34
C GLY A 273 -11.03 2.31 -17.25
N GLY A 274 -10.27 1.50 -18.00
CA GLY A 274 -10.79 0.41 -18.81
C GLY A 274 -11.46 -0.69 -17.97
N LEU A 275 -10.87 -1.05 -16.82
CA LEU A 275 -11.49 -1.99 -15.87
C LEU A 275 -12.82 -1.45 -15.32
N ALA A 276 -12.86 -0.17 -14.94
CA ALA A 276 -14.05 0.45 -14.38
C ALA A 276 -15.18 0.54 -15.41
N GLY A 277 -14.86 0.92 -16.66
CA GLY A 277 -15.82 0.97 -17.76
C GLY A 277 -16.45 -0.39 -18.06
N ALA A 278 -15.66 -1.47 -18.03
CA ALA A 278 -16.17 -2.82 -18.18
C ALA A 278 -17.00 -3.28 -16.97
N ALA A 279 -16.60 -2.91 -15.75
CA ALA A 279 -17.28 -3.28 -14.52
C ALA A 279 -18.66 -2.61 -14.33
N LEU A 280 -18.87 -1.45 -14.97
CA LEU A 280 -20.15 -0.73 -14.95
C LEU A 280 -21.15 -1.22 -16.00
N GLN A 281 -20.74 -2.08 -16.94
CA GLN A 281 -21.65 -2.73 -17.88
C GLN A 281 -22.31 -3.93 -17.19
N PRO A 282 -23.65 -4.10 -17.29
CA PRO A 282 -24.30 -5.29 -16.75
C PRO A 282 -23.71 -6.53 -17.43
N PRO A 283 -23.56 -7.66 -16.70
CA PRO A 283 -23.09 -8.90 -17.30
C PRO A 283 -24.00 -9.22 -18.49
N GLN A 284 -23.39 -9.45 -19.66
CA GLN A 284 -24.15 -10.00 -20.78
C GLN A 284 -24.62 -11.38 -20.33
N GLU A 285 -25.94 -11.56 -20.26
CA GLU A 285 -26.55 -12.86 -20.00
C GLU A 285 -26.08 -13.86 -21.08
N PRO A 286 -25.85 -15.14 -20.69
CA PRO A 286 -25.38 -16.17 -21.62
C PRO A 286 -26.33 -16.44 -22.78
#